data_AF-X0Y579-F1
#
_entry.id   AF-X0Y579-F1
#
_cell.length_a   1.000
_cell.length_b   1.000
_cell.length_c   1.000
_cell.angle_alpha   90.00
_cell.angle_beta   90.00
_cell.angle_gamma   90.00
#
_symmetry.space_group_name_H-M   'P 1'
#
loop_
_entity.id
_entity.type
_entity.pdbx_description
1 polymer ?
#
loop_
_entity_poly.entity_id
_entity_poly.type
_entity_poly.pdbx_seq_one_letter_code
_entity_poly.pdbx_strand_id
1 'polypeptide(L)' 'MLNIICKHACKDCYARRVCALQAIEEQEGSIYIDTENCIGCGCCKTACVTFGYKALEDKTTEWLMGAT' A
#
# COMPACT_ATOMS: atom_id res chain seq x y z
N MET A 1 -15.30 -5.64 7.20
CA MET A 1 -14.78 -4.89 8.37
C MET A 1 -13.59 -4.06 7.92
N LEU A 2 -13.60 -2.75 8.23
CA LEU A 2 -12.53 -1.84 7.85
C LEU A 2 -11.37 -1.87 8.85
N ASN A 3 -10.16 -2.13 8.36
CA ASN A 3 -8.92 -2.13 9.14
C ASN A 3 -7.92 -1.12 8.58
N ILE A 4 -7.30 -0.33 9.47
CA ILE A 4 -6.27 0.64 9.06
C ILE A 4 -4.97 -0.05 8.64
N ILE A 5 -4.41 0.32 7.49
CA ILE A 5 -3.17 -0.27 6.96
C ILE A 5 -2.06 0.76 6.67
N CYS A 6 -2.39 2.05 6.57
CA CYS A 6 -1.41 3.11 6.30
C CYS A 6 -1.96 4.46 6.74
N LYS A 7 -1.11 5.38 7.23
CA LYS A 7 -1.49 6.78 7.54
C LYS A 7 -1.40 7.73 6.33
N HIS A 8 -1.73 7.24 5.13
CA HIS A 8 -1.63 7.95 3.83
C HIS A 8 -0.58 9.08 3.80
N ALA A 9 0.70 8.72 3.72
CA ALA A 9 1.79 9.71 3.64
C ALA A 9 2.27 9.99 2.21
N CYS A 10 1.68 9.31 1.21
CA CYS A 10 1.99 9.50 -0.20
C CYS A 10 1.14 10.63 -0.78
N LYS A 11 1.52 11.16 -1.95
CA LYS A 11 0.69 12.13 -2.68
C LYS A 11 -0.58 11.49 -3.26
N ASP A 12 -0.52 10.19 -3.56
CA ASP A 12 -1.65 9.38 -3.98
C ASP A 12 -1.45 7.91 -3.55
N CYS A 13 -2.54 7.19 -3.33
CA CYS A 13 -2.54 5.81 -2.87
C CYS A 13 -2.43 4.82 -4.05
N TYR A 14 -1.23 4.30 -4.29
CA TYR A 14 -1.02 3.24 -5.30
C TYR A 14 -1.78 1.95 -4.96
N ALA A 15 -1.91 1.62 -3.68
CA ALA A 15 -2.64 0.44 -3.22
C ALA A 15 -4.12 0.46 -3.67
N ARG A 16 -4.77 1.63 -3.61
CA ARG A 16 -6.16 1.80 -4.04
C ARG A 16 -6.35 1.57 -5.54
N ARG A 17 -5.41 2.05 -6.36
CA ARG A 17 -5.47 1.95 -7.83
C ARG A 17 -5.38 0.50 -8.34
N VAL A 18 -4.72 -0.39 -7.61
CA VAL A 18 -4.49 -1.78 -8.03
C VAL A 18 -5.49 -2.78 -7.45
N CYS A 19 -6.37 -2.35 -6.53
CA CYS A 19 -7.34 -3.26 -5.93
C CYS A 19 -8.50 -3.52 -6.89
N ALA A 20 -8.52 -4.71 -7.50
CA ALA A 20 -9.57 -5.11 -8.44
C ALA A 20 -10.97 -5.18 -7.81
N LEU A 21 -11.04 -5.45 -6.50
CA LEU A 21 -12.30 -5.55 -5.75
C LEU A 21 -12.74 -4.24 -5.10
N GLN A 22 -11.94 -3.17 -5.27
CA GLN A 22 -12.19 -1.87 -4.64
C GLN A 22 -12.33 -1.93 -3.11
N ALA A 23 -11.72 -2.92 -2.46
CA ALA A 23 -11.77 -3.14 -1.02
C ALA A 23 -10.87 -2.17 -0.21
N ILE A 24 -10.35 -1.10 -0.84
CA ILE A 24 -9.42 -0.16 -0.21
C ILE A 24 -10.05 1.23 -0.23
N GLU A 25 -10.15 1.82 0.95
CA GLU A 25 -10.75 3.12 1.17
C GLU A 25 -9.75 4.09 1.79
N GLU A 26 -9.97 5.38 1.54
CA GLU A 26 -9.20 6.46 2.13
C GLU A 26 -10.14 7.32 2.97
N GLN A 27 -9.85 7.44 4.27
CA GLN A 27 -10.63 8.21 5.22
C GLN A 27 -9.67 8.96 6.15
N GLU A 28 -9.89 10.25 6.36
CA GLU A 28 -9.13 11.09 7.32
C GLU A 28 -7.60 10.97 7.20
N GLY A 29 -7.07 10.89 5.97
CA GLY A 29 -5.64 10.75 5.72
C GLY A 29 -5.08 9.38 6.13
N SER A 30 -5.92 8.36 6.25
CA SER A 30 -5.54 6.98 6.48
C SER A 30 -6.17 6.07 5.43
N ILE A 31 -5.46 4.98 5.11
CA ILE A 31 -5.93 3.95 4.20
C ILE A 31 -6.46 2.78 5.03
N TYR A 32 -7.66 2.35 4.66
CA TYR A 32 -8.37 1.23 5.25
C TYR A 32 -8.55 0.12 4.21
N ILE A 33 -8.61 -1.11 4.69
CA ILE A 33 -8.96 -2.28 3.89
C ILE A 33 -10.23 -2.91 4.47
N ASP A 34 -11.22 -3.17 3.61
CA ASP A 34 -12.36 -3.98 3.97
C ASP A 34 -11.97 -5.47 3.90
N THR A 35 -11.75 -6.09 5.06
CA THR A 35 -11.32 -7.49 5.13
C THR A 35 -12.41 -8.49 4.75
N GLU A 36 -13.67 -8.07 4.64
CA GLU A 36 -14.74 -8.96 4.17
C GLU A 36 -14.76 -9.06 2.64
N ASN A 37 -14.46 -7.95 1.95
CA ASN A 37 -14.37 -7.92 0.49
C ASN A 37 -12.95 -8.25 -0.02
N CYS A 38 -11.92 -8.16 0.83
CA CYS A 38 -10.53 -8.46 0.44
C CYS A 38 -10.26 -9.97 0.35
N ILE A 39 -9.79 -10.44 -0.81
CA ILE A 39 -9.38 -11.84 -1.05
C ILE A 39 -7.90 -12.13 -0.74
N GLY A 40 -7.13 -11.14 -0.28
CA GLY A 40 -5.73 -11.35 0.09
C GLY A 40 -4.74 -11.54 -1.08
N CYS A 41 -5.02 -11.01 -2.28
CA CYS A 41 -4.15 -11.20 -3.46
C CYS A 41 -2.75 -10.57 -3.35
N GLY A 42 -2.53 -9.64 -2.42
CA GLY A 42 -1.22 -9.03 -2.18
C GLY A 42 -0.78 -7.91 -3.14
N CYS A 43 -1.52 -7.65 -4.23
CA CYS A 43 -1.16 -6.63 -5.22
C CYS A 43 -0.98 -5.23 -4.61
N CYS A 44 -1.84 -4.86 -3.65
CA CYS A 44 -1.76 -3.58 -2.95
C CYS A 44 -0.44 -3.40 -2.18
N LYS A 45 0.07 -4.46 -1.55
CA LYS A 45 1.36 -4.47 -0.86
C LYS A 45 2.51 -4.28 -1.84
N THR A 46 2.51 -5.04 -2.94
CA THR A 46 3.52 -4.94 -3.99
C THR A 46 3.57 -3.52 -4.57
N ALA A 47 2.41 -2.98 -4.98
CA ALA A 47 2.34 -1.63 -5.53
C ALA A 47 2.82 -0.56 -4.54
N CYS A 48 2.46 -0.69 -3.26
CA CYS A 48 2.89 0.25 -2.23
C CYS A 48 4.41 0.20 -2.00
N VAL A 49 5.03 -0.98 -1.97
CA VAL A 49 6.49 -1.11 -1.82
C VAL A 49 7.23 -0.61 -3.06
N THR A 50 6.71 -0.90 -4.25
CA THR A 50 7.37 -0.51 -5.51
C THR A 50 7.29 0.99 -5.78
N PHE A 51 6.16 1.64 -5.47
CA PHE A 51 5.89 3.02 -5.87
C PHE A 51 5.71 4.01 -4.69
N GLY A 52 5.49 3.51 -3.47
CA GLY A 52 5.26 4.33 -2.28
C GLY A 52 6.55 4.92 -1.74
N TYR A 53 6.72 6.24 -1.89
CA TYR A 53 7.89 7.00 -1.47
C TYR A 53 8.32 6.77 -0.01
N LYS A 54 7.37 6.67 0.94
CA LYS A 54 7.69 6.39 2.35
C LYS A 54 8.06 4.95 2.65
N ALA A 55 7.67 3.98 1.81
CA ALA A 55 8.15 2.60 1.97
C ALA A 55 9.67 2.50 1.70
N LEU A 56 10.24 3.54 1.07
CA LEU A 56 11.64 3.66 0.71
C LEU A 56 12.43 4.60 1.64
N GLU A 57 11.79 5.25 2.63
CA GLU A 57 12.42 6.28 3.48
C GLU A 57 13.66 5.75 4.23
N ASP A 58 13.61 4.48 4.67
CA ASP A 58 14.72 3.79 5.35
C ASP A 58 15.44 2.77 4.45
N LYS A 59 15.19 2.77 3.13
CA LYS A 59 15.76 1.80 2.20
C LYS A 59 16.94 2.42 1.47
N THR A 60 18.13 1.85 1.67
CA THR A 60 19.33 2.28 0.95
C THR A 60 19.27 1.85 -0.51
N THR A 61 20.05 2.50 -1.37
CA THR A 61 20.13 2.18 -2.80
C THR A 61 20.55 0.72 -3.02
N GLU A 62 21.42 0.17 -2.15
CA GLU A 62 21.84 -1.23 -2.18
C GLU A 62 20.68 -2.21 -1.94
N TRP A 63 19.76 -1.89 -1.02
CA TRP A 63 18.56 -2.70 -0.78
C TRP A 63 17.64 -2.73 -2.02
N LEU A 64 17.52 -1.60 -2.73
CA LEU A 64 16.69 -1.48 -3.93
C LEU A 64 17.25 -2.24 -5.14
N MET A 65 18.57 -2.33 -5.24
CA MET A 65 19.25 -3.06 -6.31
C MET A 65 19.31 -4.57 -6.06
N GLY A 66 18.73 -5.06 -4.94
CA GLY A 66 18.70 -6.49 -4.63
C GLY A 66 20.10 -7.07 -4.41
N ALA A 67 20.96 -6.35 -3.68
CA ALA A 67 22.28 -6.87 -3.34
C ALA A 67 22.16 -8.25 -2.67
N THR A 68 22.81 -9.22 -3.30
CA THR A 68 23.02 -10.62 -2.86
C THR A 68 23.67 -10.72 -1.49
#